data_AF-A0A1D2TIM0-F1
#
_entry.id   AF-A0A1D2TIM0-F1
#
_cell.length_a   1.000
_cell.length_b   1.000
_cell.length_c   1.000
_cell.angle_alpha   90.00
_cell.angle_beta   90.00
_cell.angle_gamma   90.00
#
_symmetry.space_group_name_H-M   'P 1'
#
loop_
_entity.id
_entity.type
_entity.pdbx_description
1 polymer ?
#
loop_
_entity_poly.entity_id
_entity_poly.type
_entity_poly.pdbx_seq_one_letter_code
_entity_poly.pdbx_strand_id
1 'polypeptide(L)'
;MILLWFYSARFKKDAIIGNVIVAILTAWTIMIIFLSKYSLADAFRDVSYEQVRFFRFAILYSGFAFVISLIREAVKDIEDMPGDAKFGCKTMPILWGINATKVYVAVWLTIIIATLVIIQVYVMQFRWWLAVFYCIIFIIVPLLYTFKKLLTASSTKDFRELSNLSKLVMLTGILSMLFFYIYV
;
A
#
# COMPACT_ATOMS: atom_id res chain seq x y z
N MET A 1 -7.70 -17.78 -26.10
CA MET A 1 -6.35 -17.48 -26.65
C MET A 1 -6.31 -16.15 -27.41
N ILE A 2 -7.20 -15.88 -28.39
CA ILE A 2 -7.24 -14.59 -29.10
C ILE A 2 -7.70 -13.40 -28.21
N LEU A 3 -8.59 -13.64 -27.24
CA LEU A 3 -8.98 -12.61 -26.25
C LEU A 3 -7.81 -12.20 -25.33
N LEU A 4 -6.94 -13.12 -24.92
CA LEU A 4 -5.75 -12.82 -24.11
C LEU A 4 -4.70 -12.04 -24.92
N TRP A 5 -4.62 -12.28 -26.23
CA TRP A 5 -3.73 -11.55 -27.13
C TRP A 5 -4.24 -10.13 -27.42
N PHE A 6 -5.55 -9.95 -27.63
CA PHE A 6 -6.15 -8.61 -27.77
C PHE A 6 -6.14 -7.81 -26.45
N TYR A 7 -6.30 -8.48 -25.30
CA TYR A 7 -6.09 -7.90 -23.98
C TYR A 7 -4.64 -7.48 -23.81
N SER A 8 -3.66 -8.35 -24.11
CA SER A 8 -2.22 -8.02 -24.05
C SER A 8 -1.81 -6.89 -25.01
N ALA A 9 -2.38 -6.82 -26.22
CA ALA A 9 -2.06 -5.79 -27.21
C ALA A 9 -2.67 -4.41 -26.88
N ARG A 10 -3.79 -4.35 -26.14
CA ARG A 10 -4.46 -3.09 -25.76
C ARG A 10 -4.13 -2.64 -24.34
N PHE A 11 -3.86 -3.56 -23.40
CA PHE A 11 -3.43 -3.26 -22.02
C PHE A 11 -1.96 -2.84 -21.90
N LYS A 12 -1.20 -2.91 -22.99
CA LYS A 12 0.14 -2.31 -23.12
C LYS A 12 0.16 -0.77 -23.04
N LYS A 13 -0.99 -0.13 -22.76
CA LYS A 13 -1.15 1.33 -22.68
C LYS A 13 -1.52 1.90 -21.31
N ASP A 14 -1.90 1.08 -20.32
CA ASP A 14 -2.37 1.64 -19.04
C ASP A 14 -1.49 1.15 -17.89
N ALA A 15 -0.37 1.84 -17.69
CA ALA A 15 0.55 1.64 -16.56
C ALA A 15 -0.18 1.54 -15.20
N ILE A 16 -1.30 2.25 -15.07
CA ILE A 16 -2.17 2.26 -13.90
C ILE A 16 -2.73 0.87 -13.60
N ILE A 17 -3.16 0.14 -14.64
CA ILE A 17 -3.80 -1.17 -14.46
C ILE A 17 -2.79 -2.18 -13.93
N GLY A 18 -1.55 -2.14 -14.44
CA GLY A 18 -0.46 -2.96 -13.91
C GLY A 18 -0.24 -2.72 -12.41
N ASN A 19 -0.16 -1.45 -12.02
CA ASN A 19 0.06 -1.06 -10.62
C ASN A 19 -1.11 -1.50 -9.73
N VAL A 20 -2.35 -1.35 -10.21
CA VAL A 20 -3.55 -1.81 -9.51
C VAL A 20 -3.56 -3.32 -9.36
N ILE A 21 -3.21 -4.09 -10.39
CA ILE A 21 -3.15 -5.56 -10.30
C ILE A 21 -2.13 -5.99 -9.25
N VAL A 22 -0.92 -5.42 -9.25
CA VAL A 22 0.12 -5.74 -8.25
C VAL A 22 -0.35 -5.38 -6.84
N ALA A 23 -1.01 -4.23 -6.68
CA ALA A 23 -1.60 -3.83 -5.41
C ALA A 23 -2.72 -4.78 -4.94
N ILE A 24 -3.61 -5.22 -5.84
CA ILE A 24 -4.66 -6.20 -5.53
C ILE A 24 -4.02 -7.51 -5.10
N LEU A 25 -3.03 -8.01 -5.84
CA LEU A 25 -2.36 -9.28 -5.52
C LEU A 25 -1.68 -9.21 -4.15
N THR A 26 -1.00 -8.11 -3.82
CA THR A 26 -0.37 -7.92 -2.50
C THR A 26 -1.38 -7.77 -1.36
N ALA A 27 -2.53 -7.15 -1.59
CA ALA A 27 -3.61 -7.12 -0.61
C ALA A 27 -4.25 -8.50 -0.41
N TRP A 28 -4.40 -9.25 -1.51
CA TRP A 28 -5.01 -10.57 -1.53
C TRP A 28 -4.17 -11.60 -0.78
N THR A 29 -2.83 -11.54 -0.89
CA THR A 29 -1.95 -12.44 -0.11
C THR A 29 -2.14 -12.27 1.39
N ILE A 30 -2.27 -11.02 1.87
CA ILE A 30 -2.58 -10.75 3.28
C ILE A 30 -3.96 -11.31 3.62
N MET A 31 -4.98 -11.04 2.80
CA MET A 31 -6.33 -11.52 3.06
C MET A 31 -6.40 -13.05 3.18
N ILE A 32 -5.70 -13.79 2.31
CA ILE A 32 -5.65 -15.27 2.37
C ILE A 32 -5.02 -15.74 3.68
N ILE A 33 -3.93 -15.11 4.15
CA ILE A 33 -3.27 -15.52 5.40
C ILE A 33 -4.24 -15.38 6.59
N PHE A 34 -5.02 -14.30 6.62
CA PHE A 34 -6.03 -14.10 7.66
C PHE A 34 -7.20 -15.09 7.51
N LEU A 35 -7.71 -15.31 6.30
CA LEU A 35 -8.77 -16.30 6.04
C LEU A 35 -8.32 -17.73 6.36
N SER A 36 -7.06 -18.08 6.11
CA SER A 36 -6.52 -19.42 6.38
C SER A 36 -6.50 -19.77 7.87
N LYS A 37 -6.54 -18.78 8.78
CA LYS A 37 -6.56 -19.00 10.22
C LYS A 37 -7.94 -19.42 10.74
N TYR A 38 -9.02 -19.12 10.01
CA TYR A 38 -10.38 -19.56 10.30
C TYR A 38 -10.87 -20.48 9.18
N SER A 39 -11.07 -21.76 9.49
CA SER A 39 -11.61 -22.72 8.52
C SER A 39 -12.97 -22.26 8.00
N LEU A 40 -13.24 -22.42 6.70
CA LEU A 40 -14.58 -22.22 6.10
C LEU A 40 -15.70 -22.96 6.86
N ALA A 41 -15.36 -24.00 7.63
CA ALA A 41 -16.27 -24.74 8.49
C ALA A 41 -16.80 -23.93 9.71
N ASP A 42 -16.03 -22.97 10.23
CA ASP A 42 -16.45 -22.09 11.34
C ASP A 42 -17.26 -20.89 10.86
N ALA A 43 -17.28 -20.61 9.55
CA ALA A 43 -18.08 -19.52 8.97
C ALA A 43 -19.60 -19.83 8.96
N PHE A 44 -19.97 -21.10 9.14
CA PHE A 44 -21.37 -21.57 9.22
C PHE A 44 -21.85 -21.83 10.66
N ARG A 45 -21.00 -21.63 11.67
CA ARG A 45 -21.37 -21.67 13.09
C ARG A 45 -21.24 -20.27 13.69
N ASP A 46 -22.04 -19.99 14.73
CA ASP A 46 -22.25 -18.68 15.34
C ASP A 46 -21.05 -17.72 15.22
N VAL A 47 -21.30 -16.58 14.56
CA VAL A 47 -20.30 -15.54 14.31
C VAL A 47 -19.87 -14.97 15.66
N SER A 48 -18.73 -15.44 16.18
CA SER A 48 -18.19 -14.95 17.44
C SER A 48 -17.65 -13.52 17.30
N TYR A 49 -17.73 -12.72 18.36
CA TYR A 49 -17.19 -11.35 18.40
C TYR A 49 -15.70 -11.29 18.02
N GLU A 50 -14.95 -12.35 18.34
CA GLU A 50 -13.54 -12.57 17.97
C GLU A 50 -13.32 -12.59 16.44
N GLN A 51 -14.15 -13.34 15.70
CA GLN A 51 -14.06 -13.45 14.24
C GLN A 51 -14.33 -12.12 13.54
N VAL A 52 -15.34 -11.36 14.00
CA VAL A 52 -15.66 -10.04 13.43
C VAL A 52 -14.51 -9.06 13.65
N ARG A 53 -13.92 -9.08 14.84
CA ARG A 53 -12.75 -8.24 15.17
C ARG A 53 -11.54 -8.61 14.30
N PHE A 54 -11.26 -9.90 14.13
CA PHE A 54 -10.16 -10.38 13.29
C PHE A 54 -10.34 -10.03 11.81
N PHE A 55 -11.57 -10.18 11.27
CA PHE A 55 -11.90 -9.81 9.90
C PHE A 55 -11.74 -8.31 9.65
N ARG A 56 -12.13 -7.46 10.61
CA ARG A 56 -11.88 -6.00 10.53
C ARG A 56 -10.38 -5.70 10.42
N PHE A 57 -9.53 -6.37 11.21
CA PHE A 57 -8.08 -6.20 11.09
C PHE A 57 -7.54 -6.68 9.74
N ALA A 58 -8.04 -7.80 9.21
CA ALA A 58 -7.66 -8.31 7.88
C ALA A 58 -7.95 -7.28 6.77
N ILE A 59 -9.14 -6.66 6.79
CA ILE A 59 -9.52 -5.60 5.85
C ILE A 59 -8.60 -4.38 6.00
N LEU A 60 -8.32 -3.95 7.23
CA LEU A 60 -7.45 -2.80 7.47
C LEU A 60 -6.02 -3.04 6.94
N TYR A 61 -5.45 -4.20 7.23
CA TYR A 61 -4.08 -4.53 6.79
C TYR A 61 -3.99 -4.79 5.28
N SER A 62 -4.97 -5.47 4.70
CA SER A 62 -5.05 -5.63 3.24
C SER A 62 -5.23 -4.30 2.52
N GLY A 63 -6.08 -3.40 3.04
CA GLY A 63 -6.26 -2.05 2.52
C GLY A 63 -5.00 -1.20 2.63
N PHE A 64 -4.30 -1.27 3.76
CA PHE A 64 -2.99 -0.64 3.93
C PHE A 64 -1.98 -1.14 2.89
N ALA A 65 -1.85 -2.47 2.74
CA ALA A 65 -0.95 -3.09 1.76
C ALA A 65 -1.31 -2.73 0.32
N PHE A 66 -2.61 -2.66 0.00
CA PHE A 66 -3.09 -2.21 -1.30
C PHE A 66 -2.59 -0.79 -1.62
N VAL A 67 -2.86 0.17 -0.72
CA VAL A 67 -2.52 1.58 -0.97
C VAL A 67 -1.01 1.82 -0.99
N ILE A 68 -0.26 1.21 -0.07
CA ILE A 68 1.21 1.37 -0.05
C ILE A 68 1.86 0.73 -1.29
N SER A 69 1.33 -0.39 -1.78
CA SER A 69 1.78 -1.00 -3.03
C SER A 69 1.49 -0.12 -4.24
N LEU A 70 0.31 0.52 -4.32
CA LEU A 70 0.00 1.50 -5.37
C LEU A 70 0.98 2.67 -5.38
N ILE A 71 1.25 3.24 -4.20
CA ILE A 71 2.23 4.33 -4.03
C ILE A 71 3.61 3.87 -4.49
N ARG A 72 4.05 2.68 -4.06
CA ARG A 72 5.36 2.12 -4.40
C ARG A 72 5.53 1.93 -5.91
N GLU A 73 4.57 1.30 -6.59
CA GLU A 73 4.67 1.08 -8.03
C GLU A 73 4.62 2.41 -8.79
N ALA A 74 3.78 3.37 -8.38
CA ALA A 74 3.76 4.70 -9.00
C ALA A 74 5.06 5.51 -8.80
N VAL A 75 5.70 5.41 -7.61
CA VAL A 75 7.02 6.03 -7.36
C VAL A 75 8.11 5.33 -8.17
N LYS A 76 8.05 4.00 -8.26
CA LYS A 76 8.99 3.20 -9.05
C LYS A 76 8.90 3.51 -10.54
N ASP A 77 7.69 3.71 -11.08
CA ASP A 77 7.50 4.14 -12.48
C ASP A 77 8.21 5.48 -12.77
N ILE A 78 8.28 6.39 -11.79
CA ILE A 78 9.03 7.65 -11.92
C ILE A 78 10.55 7.41 -11.83
N GLU A 79 10.99 6.52 -10.95
CA GLU A 79 12.41 6.10 -10.84
C GLU A 79 12.92 5.50 -12.15
N ASP A 80 12.13 4.61 -12.77
CA ASP A 80 12.49 3.84 -13.96
C ASP A 80 12.24 4.59 -15.29
N MET A 81 11.61 5.78 -15.23
CA MET A 81 11.26 6.63 -16.39
C MET A 81 12.40 6.83 -17.42
N PRO A 82 13.67 7.13 -17.03
CA PRO A 82 14.75 7.33 -18.02
C PRO A 82 15.14 6.05 -18.77
N GLY A 83 14.94 4.88 -18.16
CA GLY A 83 15.15 3.59 -18.80
C GLY A 83 13.99 3.27 -19.73
N ASP A 84 12.76 3.42 -19.22
CA ASP A 84 11.53 3.16 -19.95
C ASP A 84 11.36 4.03 -21.20
N ALA A 85 11.81 5.30 -21.15
CA ALA A 85 11.83 6.20 -22.29
C ALA A 85 12.73 5.70 -23.43
N LYS A 86 13.83 4.99 -23.12
CA LYS A 86 14.73 4.41 -24.14
C LYS A 86 14.15 3.17 -24.81
N PHE A 87 13.32 2.42 -24.09
CA PHE A 87 12.65 1.21 -24.60
C PHE A 87 11.25 1.47 -25.17
N GLY A 88 10.79 2.73 -25.17
CA GLY A 88 9.46 3.10 -25.69
C GLY A 88 8.30 2.61 -24.84
N CYS A 89 8.54 2.35 -23.55
CA CYS A 89 7.51 1.97 -22.58
C CYS A 89 6.54 3.13 -22.32
N LYS A 90 5.26 2.81 -22.07
CA LYS A 90 4.19 3.79 -21.81
C LYS A 90 3.79 3.79 -20.34
N THR A 91 4.70 4.24 -19.48
CA THR A 91 4.44 4.34 -18.02
C THR A 91 3.66 5.61 -17.66
N MET A 92 3.07 5.65 -16.46
CA MET A 92 2.31 6.82 -15.95
C MET A 92 3.05 8.16 -16.11
N PRO A 93 4.32 8.29 -15.68
CA PRO A 93 5.04 9.56 -15.82
C PRO A 93 5.39 9.93 -17.27
N ILE A 94 5.48 8.95 -18.17
CA ILE A 94 5.73 9.19 -19.60
C ILE A 94 4.46 9.67 -20.31
N LEU A 95 3.29 9.13 -19.94
CA LEU A 95 2.00 9.49 -20.55
C LEU A 95 1.38 10.77 -19.99
N TRP A 96 1.42 10.96 -18.66
CA TRP A 96 0.75 12.06 -17.97
C TRP A 96 1.70 13.15 -17.48
N GLY A 97 3.01 12.90 -17.55
CA GLY A 97 4.03 13.76 -16.98
C GLY A 97 4.25 13.52 -15.48
N ILE A 98 5.45 13.84 -15.02
CA ILE A 98 5.90 13.64 -13.64
C ILE A 98 4.98 14.35 -12.64
N ASN A 99 4.49 15.55 -12.96
CA ASN A 99 3.62 16.32 -12.05
C ASN A 99 2.28 15.63 -11.81
N ALA A 100 1.66 15.04 -12.84
CA ALA A 100 0.41 14.31 -12.68
C ALA A 100 0.62 13.04 -11.83
N THR A 101 1.71 12.30 -12.05
CA THR A 101 2.04 11.12 -11.23
C THR A 101 2.34 11.50 -9.78
N LYS A 102 3.01 12.63 -9.53
CA LYS A 102 3.19 13.15 -8.16
C LYS A 102 1.87 13.46 -7.47
N VAL A 103 0.93 14.10 -8.17
CA VAL A 103 -0.41 14.39 -7.62
C VAL A 103 -1.14 13.09 -7.29
N TYR A 104 -1.10 12.09 -8.19
CA TYR A 104 -1.66 10.76 -7.93
C TYR A 104 -1.08 10.14 -6.65
N VAL A 105 0.24 10.11 -6.52
CA VAL A 105 0.92 9.56 -5.32
C VAL A 105 0.56 10.38 -4.07
N ALA A 106 0.52 11.71 -4.16
CA ALA A 106 0.17 12.58 -3.04
C ALA A 106 -1.27 12.35 -2.53
N VAL A 107 -2.23 12.12 -3.44
CA VAL A 107 -3.62 11.78 -3.07
C VAL A 107 -3.65 10.48 -2.28
N TRP A 108 -3.04 9.41 -2.78
CA TRP A 108 -3.00 8.12 -2.08
C TRP A 108 -2.24 8.18 -0.75
N LEU A 109 -1.15 8.95 -0.69
CA LEU A 109 -0.42 9.22 0.56
C LEU A 109 -1.31 9.95 1.59
N THR A 110 -2.12 10.92 1.15
CA THR A 110 -3.03 11.63 2.04
C THR A 110 -4.10 10.69 2.58
N ILE A 111 -4.67 9.84 1.72
CA ILE A 111 -5.68 8.85 2.12
C ILE A 111 -5.12 7.87 3.16
N ILE A 112 -3.92 7.31 2.93
CA ILE A 112 -3.33 6.33 3.86
C ILE A 112 -2.96 6.99 5.20
N ILE A 113 -2.41 8.21 5.19
CA ILE A 113 -2.08 8.95 6.42
C ILE A 113 -3.36 9.27 7.21
N ALA A 114 -4.40 9.79 6.55
CA ALA A 114 -5.67 10.10 7.20
C ALA A 114 -6.30 8.84 7.82
N THR A 115 -6.31 7.73 7.08
CA THR A 115 -6.83 6.44 7.55
C THR A 115 -6.05 5.96 8.77
N LEU A 116 -4.71 6.02 8.74
CA LEU A 116 -3.88 5.62 9.88
C LEU A 116 -4.14 6.49 11.11
N VAL A 117 -4.26 7.82 10.94
CA VAL A 117 -4.55 8.75 12.05
C VAL A 117 -5.90 8.42 12.69
N ILE A 118 -6.95 8.18 11.89
CA ILE A 118 -8.27 7.78 12.39
C ILE A 118 -8.15 6.49 13.21
N ILE A 119 -7.44 5.47 12.70
CA ILE A 119 -7.22 4.21 13.42
C ILE A 119 -6.49 4.45 14.75
N GLN A 120 -5.47 5.31 14.78
CA GLN A 120 -4.76 5.62 16.02
C GLN A 120 -5.67 6.25 17.08
N VAL A 121 -6.60 7.13 16.69
CA VAL A 121 -7.57 7.72 17.62
C VAL A 121 -8.49 6.64 18.23
N TYR A 122 -8.95 5.67 17.43
CA TYR A 122 -9.73 4.53 17.94
C TYR A 122 -8.91 3.63 18.86
N VAL A 123 -7.67 3.28 18.48
CA VAL A 123 -6.80 2.40 19.28
C VAL A 123 -6.39 3.04 20.61
N MET A 124 -6.25 4.37 20.66
CA MET A 124 -5.93 5.11 21.88
C MET A 124 -7.00 4.91 22.98
N GLN A 125 -8.26 4.68 22.62
CA GLN A 125 -9.34 4.39 23.57
C GLN A 125 -9.13 3.05 24.31
N PHE A 126 -8.44 2.10 23.67
CA PHE A 126 -8.11 0.78 24.25
C PHE A 126 -6.83 0.81 25.11
N ARG A 127 -6.22 1.99 25.32
CA ARG A 127 -4.99 2.21 26.12
C ARG A 127 -3.76 1.43 25.63
N TRP A 128 -3.68 1.10 24.35
CA TRP A 128 -2.52 0.44 23.73
C TRP A 128 -1.41 1.42 23.34
N TRP A 129 -0.89 2.16 24.32
CA TRP A 129 0.05 3.27 24.10
C TRP A 129 1.32 2.87 23.36
N LEU A 130 1.87 1.68 23.62
CA LEU A 130 3.08 1.19 22.95
C LEU A 130 2.87 0.93 21.46
N ALA A 131 1.74 0.32 21.09
CA ALA A 131 1.39 0.07 19.69
C ALA A 131 1.15 1.39 18.93
N VAL A 132 0.49 2.35 19.59
CA VAL A 132 0.24 3.69 19.04
C VAL A 132 1.55 4.43 18.79
N PHE A 133 2.45 4.44 19.78
CA PHE A 133 3.75 5.10 19.67
C PHE A 133 4.61 4.48 18.56
N TYR A 134 4.63 3.15 18.45
CA TYR A 134 5.31 2.44 17.37
C TYR A 134 4.77 2.85 16.00
N CYS A 135 3.45 2.85 15.81
CA CYS A 135 2.83 3.22 14.54
C CYS A 135 3.11 4.68 14.15
N ILE A 136 3.09 5.61 15.11
CA ILE A 136 3.39 7.02 14.84
C ILE A 136 4.83 7.17 14.34
N ILE A 137 5.81 6.58 15.04
CA ILE A 137 7.23 6.78 14.74
C ILE A 137 7.68 6.00 13.50
N PHE A 138 7.26 4.74 13.35
CA PHE A 138 7.78 3.86 12.30
C PHE A 138 6.94 3.80 11.04
N ILE A 139 5.72 4.37 11.05
CA ILE A 139 4.82 4.37 9.90
C ILE A 139 4.42 5.80 9.53
N ILE A 140 3.79 6.55 10.45
CA ILE A 140 3.24 7.89 10.13
C ILE A 140 4.35 8.90 9.84
N VAL A 141 5.40 8.97 10.66
CA VAL A 141 6.51 9.91 10.46
C VAL A 141 7.24 9.65 9.12
N PRO A 142 7.62 8.41 8.76
CA PRO A 142 8.20 8.11 7.45
C PRO A 142 7.25 8.43 6.28
N LEU A 143 5.94 8.21 6.43
CA LEU A 143 4.95 8.57 5.40
C LEU A 143 4.84 10.09 5.22
N LEU A 144 4.86 10.86 6.30
CA LEU A 144 4.87 12.33 6.25
C LEU A 144 6.17 12.87 5.62
N TYR A 145 7.30 12.25 5.94
CA TYR A 145 8.59 12.57 5.30
C TYR A 145 8.55 12.26 3.80
N THR A 146 8.04 11.08 3.43
CA THR A 146 7.79 10.68 2.03
C THR A 146 6.92 11.69 1.31
N PHE A 147 5.83 12.17 1.94
CA PHE A 147 4.94 13.17 1.37
C PHE A 147 5.65 14.52 1.13
N LYS A 148 6.36 15.05 2.13
CA LYS A 148 7.11 16.30 1.98
C LYS A 148 8.17 16.20 0.88
N LYS A 149 8.93 15.11 0.89
CA LYS A 149 10.01 14.88 -0.07
C LYS A 149 9.49 14.65 -1.49
N LEU A 150 8.32 14.02 -1.66
CA LEU A 150 7.67 13.87 -2.97
C LEU A 150 7.36 15.22 -3.64
N LEU A 151 6.95 16.22 -2.86
CA LEU A 151 6.64 17.56 -3.38
C LEU A 151 7.89 18.28 -3.90
N THR A 152 9.02 18.11 -3.21
CA THR A 152 10.31 18.72 -3.59
C THR A 152 11.14 17.88 -4.56
N ALA A 153 10.85 16.58 -4.69
CA ALA A 153 11.65 15.64 -5.47
C ALA A 153 11.63 15.99 -6.96
N SER A 154 12.81 16.15 -7.56
CA SER A 154 12.94 16.42 -9.01
C SER A 154 13.97 15.52 -9.67
N SER A 155 14.77 14.77 -8.91
CA SER A 155 15.78 13.85 -9.41
C SER A 155 15.35 12.40 -9.26
N THR A 156 15.83 11.52 -10.16
CA THR A 156 15.69 10.06 -10.05
C THR A 156 16.25 9.51 -8.74
N LYS A 157 17.30 10.14 -8.18
CA LYS A 157 17.86 9.79 -6.88
C LYS A 157 16.84 10.00 -5.74
N ASP A 158 16.04 11.06 -5.82
CA ASP A 158 15.01 11.35 -4.81
C ASP A 158 13.92 10.27 -4.85
N PHE A 159 13.46 9.90 -6.05
CA PHE A 159 12.44 8.85 -6.22
C PHE A 159 12.95 7.48 -5.77
N ARG A 160 14.23 7.17 -5.98
CA ARG A 160 14.87 5.97 -5.44
C ARG A 160 14.84 5.94 -3.91
N GLU A 161 15.10 7.07 -3.26
CA GLU A 161 15.00 7.16 -1.80
C GLU A 161 13.55 6.98 -1.33
N LEU A 162 12.57 7.61 -2.00
CA LEU A 162 11.14 7.43 -1.71
C LEU A 162 10.67 5.98 -1.89
N SER A 163 11.17 5.29 -2.92
CA SER A 163 10.92 3.88 -3.19
C SER A 163 11.47 3.00 -2.06
N ASN A 164 12.67 3.28 -1.57
CA ASN A 164 13.26 2.56 -0.44
C ASN A 164 12.57 2.85 0.89
N LEU A 165 12.17 4.10 1.15
CA LEU A 165 11.38 4.46 2.32
C LEU A 165 10.02 3.75 2.33
N SER A 166 9.37 3.64 1.17
CA SER A 166 8.11 2.89 1.03
C SER A 166 8.30 1.40 1.37
N LYS A 167 9.43 0.78 0.97
CA LYS A 167 9.76 -0.60 1.39
C LYS A 167 9.95 -0.71 2.90
N LEU A 168 10.60 0.28 3.52
CA LEU A 168 10.79 0.32 4.96
C LEU A 168 9.44 0.45 5.68
N VAL A 169 8.54 1.30 5.20
CA VAL A 169 7.17 1.44 5.73
C VAL A 169 6.36 0.15 5.59
N MET A 170 6.51 -0.57 4.48
CA MET A 170 5.88 -1.90 4.32
C MET A 170 6.40 -2.89 5.37
N LEU A 171 7.72 -2.93 5.58
CA LEU A 171 8.34 -3.83 6.55
C LEU A 171 7.89 -3.51 7.98
N THR A 172 7.95 -2.23 8.39
CA THR A 172 7.50 -1.80 9.73
C THR A 172 5.99 -1.98 9.90
N GLY A 173 5.21 -1.81 8.82
CA GLY A 173 3.78 -2.12 8.77
C GLY A 173 3.50 -3.60 9.05
N ILE A 174 4.23 -4.53 8.43
CA ILE A 174 4.08 -5.97 8.72
C ILE A 174 4.53 -6.30 10.14
N LEU A 175 5.66 -5.74 10.59
CA LEU A 175 6.15 -5.94 11.97
C LEU A 175 5.16 -5.44 13.03
N SER A 176 4.34 -4.43 12.70
CA SER A 176 3.29 -3.94 13.61
C SER A 176 2.28 -5.03 13.99
N MET A 177 2.07 -6.06 13.14
CA MET A 177 1.18 -7.19 13.45
C MET A 177 1.63 -7.97 14.69
N LEU A 178 2.93 -7.98 15.00
CA LEU A 178 3.46 -8.68 16.19
C LEU A 178 2.94 -8.05 17.48
N PHE A 179 2.72 -6.73 17.52
CA PHE A 179 2.14 -6.08 18.69
C PHE A 179 0.69 -6.54 18.91
N PHE A 180 -0.09 -6.74 17.84
CA PHE A 180 -1.44 -7.28 17.98
C PHE A 180 -1.43 -8.71 18.55
N TYR A 181 -0.45 -9.54 18.23
CA TYR A 181 -0.31 -10.88 18.83
C TYR A 181 0.01 -10.84 20.33
N ILE A 182 0.64 -9.77 20.83
CA ILE A 182 1.00 -9.62 22.25
C ILE A 182 -0.15 -9.02 23.06
N TYR A 183 -0.97 -8.14 22.46
CA TYR A 183 -2.05 -7.40 23.15
C TYR A 183 -3.45 -8.02 23.01
N VAL A 184 -3.66 -8.93 22.04
CA VAL A 184 -4.93 -9.64 21.78
C VAL A 184 -4.78 -11.11 22.08
#